data_AF-A0A0N0LGQ7-F1
#
_entry.id   AF-A0A0N0LGQ7-F1
#
_cell.length_a   1.000
_cell.length_b   1.000
_cell.length_c   1.000
_cell.angle_alpha   90.00
_cell.angle_beta   90.00
_cell.angle_gamma   90.00
#
_symmetry.space_group_name_H-M   'P 1'
#
loop_
_entity.id
_entity.type
_entity.pdbx_description
1 polymer ?
#
loop_
_entity_poly.entity_id
_entity_poly.type
_entity_poly.pdbx_seq_one_letter_code
_entity_poly.pdbx_strand_id
1 'polypeptide(L)'
;MYKQNFKIILSFLLIFLSNFMFSQKKFTIVLDAGHGGSDSGAKRSYSDIGLLAEKDVTLAIVLKVGRMLEKNKDFKVIYTRKYDEYPSLSDRTNLANRSKADLFVSVHCNSAARSTAYGTETYVQGPDQNDTNLEVAKRENDVIFLDEKDKQTFGSYDASSPESLIALKLQQSKYLESSLLLGGLVEGNFVDKDKRFSRGVFQKNLHVLRMNAMPSVLIETGFINHAEESHYLASEKGQDEISESIYNAIIEYKKAVDRKSGGAYATTTKKIEPEKPAEVALKNDFRILLMSAPTKYNDGDPALKGLNYILPIKENGQYKYYYGVTNMSSVKDINIKTAKDAGFRNAFAVGFMPNQKLSMGYYTIEVYVGEKLNGNSFILQTLKDLERNKDSGVFYYTYGKIYTLEDAVNLQKELESKGIKNTVIQKVYK
;
A
#
# COMPACT_ATOMS: atom_id res chain seq x y z
N MET A 1 -22.91 -58.99 -23.85
CA MET A 1 -22.36 -57.90 -24.69
C MET A 1 -22.55 -56.50 -24.12
N TYR A 2 -23.72 -56.10 -23.59
CA TYR A 2 -23.96 -54.72 -23.14
C TYR A 2 -23.13 -54.21 -21.93
N LYS A 3 -22.75 -55.08 -20.98
CA LYS A 3 -21.96 -54.68 -19.79
C LYS A 3 -20.47 -54.39 -20.08
N GLN A 4 -19.92 -54.94 -21.15
CA GLN A 4 -18.51 -54.72 -21.53
C GLN A 4 -18.34 -53.37 -22.24
N ASN A 5 -19.31 -52.99 -23.08
CA ASN A 5 -19.30 -51.71 -23.79
C ASN A 5 -19.50 -50.50 -22.86
N PHE A 6 -20.23 -50.65 -21.75
CA PHE A 6 -20.40 -49.58 -20.76
C PHE A 6 -19.11 -49.27 -19.99
N LYS A 7 -18.30 -50.29 -19.66
CA LYS A 7 -16.99 -50.10 -19.02
C LYS A 7 -15.99 -49.41 -19.95
N ILE A 8 -16.00 -49.74 -21.25
CA ILE A 8 -15.11 -49.11 -22.24
C ILE A 8 -15.47 -47.63 -22.46
N ILE A 9 -16.77 -47.30 -22.53
CA ILE A 9 -17.24 -45.91 -22.65
C ILE A 9 -16.91 -45.09 -21.39
N LEU A 10 -17.04 -45.69 -20.19
CA LEU A 10 -16.68 -45.03 -18.93
C LEU A 10 -15.15 -44.82 -18.81
N SER A 11 -14.34 -45.76 -19.31
CA SER A 11 -12.88 -45.62 -19.38
C SER A 11 -12.45 -44.54 -20.38
N PHE A 12 -13.12 -44.40 -21.52
CA PHE A 12 -12.86 -43.32 -22.46
C PHE A 12 -13.30 -41.95 -21.94
N LEU A 13 -14.40 -41.87 -21.17
CA LEU A 13 -14.84 -40.63 -20.52
C LEU A 13 -13.86 -40.18 -19.42
N LEU A 14 -13.31 -41.12 -18.64
CA LEU A 14 -12.29 -40.85 -17.62
C LEU A 14 -10.93 -40.43 -18.20
N ILE A 15 -10.59 -40.87 -19.42
CA ILE A 15 -9.36 -40.44 -20.13
C ILE A 15 -9.54 -39.07 -20.82
N PHE A 16 -10.78 -38.67 -21.14
CA PHE A 16 -11.07 -37.33 -21.67
C PHE A 16 -11.14 -36.25 -20.56
N LEU A 17 -11.49 -36.63 -19.33
CA LEU A 17 -11.51 -35.71 -18.18
C LEU A 17 -10.13 -35.42 -17.58
N SER A 18 -9.09 -36.19 -17.90
CA SER A 18 -7.73 -35.98 -17.37
C SER A 18 -6.87 -35.00 -18.18
N ASN A 19 -7.41 -34.40 -19.25
CA ASN A 19 -6.69 -33.44 -20.10
C ASN A 19 -7.20 -32.00 -20.03
N PHE A 20 -7.94 -31.61 -18.98
CA PHE A 20 -7.95 -30.21 -18.57
C PHE A 20 -6.62 -29.90 -17.88
N MET A 21 -5.55 -29.79 -18.67
CA MET A 21 -4.37 -29.04 -18.27
C MET A 21 -4.85 -27.61 -18.04
N PHE A 22 -5.19 -27.26 -16.80
CA PHE A 22 -5.32 -25.87 -16.39
C PHE A 22 -4.00 -25.19 -16.77
N SER A 23 -4.02 -24.40 -17.85
CA SER A 23 -2.87 -23.57 -18.20
C SER A 23 -2.71 -22.55 -17.07
N GLN A 24 -1.74 -22.79 -16.19
CA GLN A 24 -1.43 -21.88 -15.11
C GLN A 24 -1.08 -20.53 -15.73
N LYS A 25 -1.77 -19.46 -15.30
CA LYS A 25 -1.47 -18.09 -15.72
C LYS A 25 0.02 -17.83 -15.48
N LYS A 26 0.76 -17.45 -16.52
CA LYS A 26 2.17 -17.09 -16.39
C LYS A 26 2.33 -15.85 -15.51
N PHE A 27 3.34 -15.87 -14.66
CA PHE A 27 3.78 -14.72 -13.87
C PHE A 27 4.44 -13.70 -14.80
N THR A 28 3.77 -12.58 -15.04
CA THR A 28 4.23 -11.53 -15.94
C THR A 28 5.12 -10.56 -15.19
N ILE A 29 6.37 -10.46 -15.61
CA ILE A 29 7.36 -9.55 -15.03
C ILE A 29 7.81 -8.55 -16.07
N VAL A 30 7.86 -7.28 -15.67
CA VAL A 30 8.45 -6.21 -16.48
C VAL A 30 9.82 -5.88 -15.92
N LEU A 31 10.83 -6.06 -16.76
CA LEU A 31 12.21 -5.70 -16.47
C LEU A 31 12.52 -4.36 -17.13
N ASP A 32 12.95 -3.40 -16.32
CA ASP A 32 13.26 -2.06 -16.73
C ASP A 32 14.76 -1.79 -16.64
N ALA A 33 15.39 -1.53 -17.78
CA ALA A 33 16.78 -1.10 -17.84
C ALA A 33 16.83 0.43 -17.78
N GLY A 34 17.29 0.99 -16.65
CA GLY A 34 17.37 2.44 -16.44
C GLY A 34 18.04 3.18 -17.58
N HIS A 35 17.63 4.43 -17.83
CA HIS A 35 18.18 5.31 -18.88
C HIS A 35 18.07 4.71 -20.31
N GLY A 36 18.91 5.15 -21.25
CA GLY A 36 18.97 4.65 -22.63
C GLY A 36 18.93 5.77 -23.68
N GLY A 37 19.40 5.49 -24.89
CA GLY A 37 19.47 6.45 -25.99
C GLY A 37 20.25 7.71 -25.61
N SER A 38 19.57 8.86 -25.67
CA SER A 38 20.12 10.18 -25.34
C SER A 38 20.40 10.39 -23.85
N ASP A 39 19.81 9.57 -22.97
CA ASP A 39 20.07 9.60 -21.54
C ASP A 39 21.09 8.52 -21.19
N SER A 40 22.32 8.93 -20.89
CA SER A 40 23.39 8.01 -20.50
C SER A 40 23.29 7.52 -19.06
N GLY A 41 22.44 8.16 -18.24
CA GLY A 41 22.56 8.12 -16.79
C GLY A 41 23.93 8.60 -16.32
N ALA A 42 24.34 8.12 -15.14
CA ALA A 42 25.68 8.37 -14.62
C ALA A 42 26.75 7.79 -15.56
N LYS A 43 27.86 8.51 -15.74
CA LYS A 43 28.97 8.04 -16.57
C LYS A 43 30.32 8.48 -16.00
N ARG A 44 31.33 7.63 -16.19
CA ARG A 44 32.70 7.92 -15.80
C ARG A 44 33.70 7.22 -16.71
N SER A 45 34.78 7.92 -17.04
CA SER A 45 35.88 7.35 -17.79
C SER A 45 37.00 6.89 -16.86
N TYR A 46 37.53 5.71 -17.14
CA TYR A 46 38.68 5.11 -16.47
C TYR A 46 39.74 4.77 -17.52
N SER A 47 41.02 4.81 -17.14
CA SER A 47 42.14 4.62 -18.06
C SER A 47 42.24 3.21 -18.65
N ASP A 48 41.74 2.22 -17.91
CA ASP A 48 41.89 0.78 -18.17
C ASP A 48 40.60 0.12 -18.68
N ILE A 49 39.42 0.60 -18.24
CA ILE A 49 38.11 0.09 -18.70
C ILE A 49 37.33 1.05 -19.61
N GLY A 50 37.87 2.24 -19.89
CA GLY A 50 37.26 3.21 -20.80
C GLY A 50 36.04 3.94 -20.23
N LEU A 51 35.13 4.37 -21.10
CA LEU A 51 33.89 5.05 -20.71
C LEU A 51 32.87 4.02 -20.21
N LEU A 52 32.51 4.12 -18.94
CA LEU A 52 31.39 3.39 -18.35
C LEU A 52 30.17 4.32 -18.28
N ALA A 53 29.04 3.88 -18.83
CA ALA A 53 27.76 4.59 -18.74
C ALA A 53 26.68 3.68 -18.15
N GLU A 54 25.83 4.26 -17.31
CA GLU A 54 24.77 3.55 -16.59
C GLU A 54 23.84 2.80 -17.52
N LYS A 55 23.41 3.46 -18.61
CA LYS A 55 22.51 2.85 -19.58
C LYS A 55 23.01 1.52 -20.17
N ASP A 56 24.34 1.34 -20.27
CA ASP A 56 24.95 0.15 -20.86
C ASP A 56 25.02 -0.97 -19.82
N VAL A 57 25.42 -0.63 -18.59
CA VAL A 57 25.45 -1.56 -17.44
C VAL A 57 24.05 -2.09 -17.12
N THR A 58 23.06 -1.20 -17.04
CA THR A 58 21.68 -1.60 -16.70
C THR A 58 21.07 -2.48 -17.80
N LEU A 59 21.33 -2.18 -19.08
CA LEU A 59 20.88 -3.01 -20.19
C LEU A 59 21.49 -4.40 -20.13
N ALA A 60 22.80 -4.49 -19.91
CA ALA A 60 23.50 -5.76 -19.84
C ALA A 60 22.96 -6.65 -18.71
N ILE A 61 22.79 -6.09 -17.51
CA ILE A 61 22.23 -6.81 -16.35
C ILE A 61 20.79 -7.26 -16.65
N VAL A 62 19.93 -6.37 -17.15
CA VAL A 62 18.52 -6.70 -17.42
C VAL A 62 18.38 -7.79 -18.48
N LEU A 63 19.17 -7.76 -19.54
CA LEU A 63 19.16 -8.82 -20.56
C LEU A 63 19.66 -10.16 -20.00
N LYS A 64 20.63 -10.16 -19.07
CA LYS A 64 21.09 -11.38 -18.37
C LYS A 64 19.97 -11.95 -17.48
N VAL A 65 19.34 -11.12 -16.64
CA VAL A 65 18.19 -11.51 -15.79
C VAL A 65 17.05 -12.07 -16.65
N GLY A 66 16.68 -11.35 -17.70
CA GLY A 66 15.61 -11.73 -18.61
C GLY A 66 15.87 -13.06 -19.31
N ARG A 67 17.08 -13.30 -19.83
CA ARG A 67 17.46 -14.60 -20.43
C ARG A 67 17.36 -15.77 -19.44
N MET A 68 17.64 -15.55 -18.15
CA MET A 68 17.47 -16.59 -17.13
C MET A 68 15.98 -16.87 -16.85
N LEU A 69 15.16 -15.82 -16.75
CA LEU A 69 13.71 -15.95 -16.52
C LEU A 69 12.98 -16.56 -17.73
N GLU A 70 13.36 -16.21 -18.95
CA GLU A 70 12.75 -16.73 -20.20
C GLU A 70 12.92 -18.25 -20.36
N LYS A 71 13.93 -18.86 -19.71
CA LYS A 71 14.09 -20.32 -19.67
C LYS A 71 13.03 -21.02 -18.82
N ASN A 72 12.40 -20.29 -17.89
CA ASN A 72 11.35 -20.80 -17.04
C ASN A 72 9.97 -20.49 -17.65
N LYS A 73 9.22 -21.55 -18.00
CA LYS A 73 7.91 -21.44 -18.68
C LYS A 73 6.82 -20.76 -17.83
N ASP A 74 7.03 -20.66 -16.52
CA ASP A 74 6.12 -19.99 -15.59
C ASP A 74 6.15 -18.46 -15.75
N PHE A 75 7.18 -17.91 -16.38
CA PHE A 75 7.34 -16.47 -16.54
C PHE A 75 6.94 -15.98 -17.94
N LYS A 76 6.34 -14.79 -17.98
CA LYS A 76 6.24 -13.95 -19.17
C LYS A 76 7.09 -12.70 -18.92
N VAL A 77 8.22 -12.60 -19.59
CA VAL A 77 9.16 -11.48 -19.44
C VAL A 77 8.84 -10.40 -20.46
N ILE A 78 8.72 -9.16 -20.00
CA ILE A 78 8.52 -7.96 -20.81
C ILE A 78 9.66 -7.00 -20.47
N TYR A 79 10.25 -6.38 -21.48
CA TYR A 79 11.35 -5.41 -21.29
C TYR A 79 10.86 -4.02 -21.65
N THR A 80 11.26 -3.01 -20.89
CA THR A 80 11.03 -1.60 -21.28
C THR A 80 11.89 -1.19 -22.48
N ARG A 81 13.07 -1.80 -22.62
CA ARG A 81 13.95 -1.74 -23.80
C ARG A 81 14.83 -2.98 -23.89
N LYS A 82 15.18 -3.40 -25.11
CA LYS A 82 16.13 -4.51 -25.39
C LYS A 82 17.40 -4.07 -26.12
N TYR A 83 17.48 -2.79 -26.46
CA TYR A 83 18.59 -2.16 -27.16
C TYR A 83 18.74 -0.72 -26.63
N ASP A 84 19.71 0.02 -27.15
CA ASP A 84 19.98 1.39 -26.73
C ASP A 84 18.97 2.38 -27.34
N GLU A 85 17.80 2.47 -26.71
CA GLU A 85 16.77 3.47 -26.99
C GLU A 85 16.39 4.22 -25.71
N TYR A 86 15.77 5.39 -25.84
CA TYR A 86 15.31 6.18 -24.70
C TYR A 86 13.80 5.97 -24.45
N PRO A 87 13.39 5.06 -23.54
CA PRO A 87 12.02 5.04 -23.08
C PRO A 87 11.81 6.09 -21.99
N SER A 88 10.79 6.92 -22.17
CA SER A 88 10.41 7.92 -21.17
C SER A 88 9.97 7.25 -19.86
N LEU A 89 10.05 7.96 -18.73
CA LEU A 89 9.62 7.40 -17.43
C LEU A 89 8.16 6.95 -17.44
N SER A 90 7.30 7.65 -18.20
CA SER A 90 5.89 7.29 -18.35
C SER A 90 5.68 6.10 -19.28
N ASP A 91 6.47 5.95 -20.34
CA ASP A 91 6.34 4.77 -21.23
C ASP A 91 6.67 3.46 -20.50
N ARG A 92 7.65 3.51 -19.59
CA ARG A 92 8.06 2.38 -18.74
C ARG A 92 6.90 1.88 -17.87
N THR A 93 6.24 2.79 -17.16
CA THR A 93 5.15 2.45 -16.25
C THR A 93 3.83 2.18 -16.99
N ASN A 94 3.54 2.92 -18.06
CA ASN A 94 2.43 2.63 -18.95
C ASN A 94 2.55 1.22 -19.57
N LEU A 95 3.76 0.78 -19.91
CA LEU A 95 4.01 -0.59 -20.38
C LEU A 95 3.71 -1.61 -19.30
N ALA A 96 4.19 -1.38 -18.09
CA ALA A 96 3.95 -2.28 -16.98
C ALA A 96 2.45 -2.41 -16.68
N ASN A 97 1.75 -1.28 -16.54
CA ASN A 97 0.33 -1.24 -16.21
C ASN A 97 -0.53 -1.86 -17.32
N ARG A 98 -0.34 -1.46 -18.59
CA ARG A 98 -1.11 -2.02 -19.72
C ARG A 98 -0.90 -3.51 -19.91
N SER A 99 0.27 -4.02 -19.52
CA SER A 99 0.60 -5.44 -19.60
C SER A 99 0.00 -6.28 -18.47
N LYS A 100 -0.60 -5.64 -17.45
CA LYS A 100 -1.10 -6.25 -16.22
C LYS A 100 -0.02 -7.10 -15.55
N ALA A 101 1.20 -6.56 -15.47
CA ALA A 101 2.33 -7.25 -14.89
C ALA A 101 2.10 -7.56 -13.41
N ASP A 102 2.54 -8.74 -12.98
CA ASP A 102 2.49 -9.19 -11.59
C ASP A 102 3.69 -8.63 -10.78
N LEU A 103 4.74 -8.15 -11.46
CA LEU A 103 5.92 -7.53 -10.84
C LEU A 103 6.63 -6.57 -11.81
N PHE A 104 7.14 -5.45 -11.28
CA PHE A 104 8.03 -4.52 -11.98
C PHE A 104 9.40 -4.45 -11.29
N VAL A 105 10.49 -4.61 -12.05
CA VAL A 105 11.87 -4.53 -11.53
C VAL A 105 12.66 -3.56 -12.39
N SER A 106 13.09 -2.44 -11.82
CA SER A 106 13.98 -1.48 -12.47
C SER A 106 15.41 -1.64 -11.96
N VAL A 107 16.39 -1.61 -12.87
CA VAL A 107 17.81 -1.74 -12.56
C VAL A 107 18.52 -0.45 -12.94
N HIS A 108 19.28 0.07 -11.98
CA HIS A 108 20.03 1.32 -12.03
C HIS A 108 21.42 1.16 -11.43
N CYS A 109 22.28 2.16 -11.63
CA CYS A 109 23.53 2.26 -10.90
C CYS A 109 23.65 3.65 -10.29
N ASN A 110 24.00 3.67 -9.02
CA ASN A 110 24.03 4.89 -8.24
C ASN A 110 25.21 5.78 -8.67
N SER A 111 25.16 7.04 -8.25
CA SER A 111 26.27 7.99 -8.34
C SER A 111 26.14 9.02 -7.23
N ALA A 112 27.25 9.32 -6.56
CA ALA A 112 27.28 10.27 -5.44
C ALA A 112 28.14 11.50 -5.75
N ALA A 113 27.95 12.61 -5.02
CA ALA A 113 28.84 13.76 -5.12
C ALA A 113 30.30 13.43 -4.72
N ARG A 114 30.48 12.49 -3.78
CA ARG A 114 31.78 11.96 -3.38
C ARG A 114 31.98 10.56 -3.96
N SER A 115 33.09 10.33 -4.64
CA SER A 115 33.46 9.04 -5.23
C SER A 115 33.81 7.95 -4.19
N THR A 116 33.67 8.24 -2.89
CA THR A 116 33.90 7.28 -1.81
C THR A 116 32.63 6.52 -1.41
N ALA A 117 31.44 6.92 -1.89
CA ALA A 117 30.21 6.15 -1.65
C ALA A 117 30.25 4.85 -2.45
N TYR A 118 29.86 3.73 -1.84
CA TYR A 118 29.86 2.40 -2.44
C TYR A 118 28.73 1.55 -1.85
N GLY A 119 28.41 0.45 -2.53
CA GLY A 119 27.42 -0.53 -2.07
C GLY A 119 26.11 -0.49 -2.85
N THR A 120 25.23 -1.43 -2.53
CA THR A 120 23.92 -1.61 -3.17
C THR A 120 22.81 -0.95 -2.37
N GLU A 121 21.77 -0.50 -3.05
CA GLU A 121 20.54 0.00 -2.44
C GLU A 121 19.34 -0.53 -3.23
N THR A 122 18.25 -0.85 -2.54
CA THR A 122 16.98 -1.13 -3.22
C THR A 122 15.91 -0.16 -2.77
N TYR A 123 15.19 0.43 -3.72
CA TYR A 123 14.12 1.37 -3.49
C TYR A 123 12.76 0.75 -3.77
N VAL A 124 11.81 1.04 -2.89
CA VAL A 124 10.39 0.71 -3.03
C VAL A 124 9.53 1.96 -2.91
N GLN A 125 8.26 1.88 -3.31
CA GLN A 125 7.32 2.98 -3.13
C GLN A 125 7.06 3.25 -1.64
N GLY A 126 6.97 4.51 -1.22
CA GLY A 126 6.65 4.90 0.17
C GLY A 126 5.17 5.26 0.40
N PRO A 127 4.69 5.22 1.68
CA PRO A 127 3.31 5.50 2.06
C PRO A 127 2.94 6.99 1.95
N ASP A 128 3.91 7.90 1.97
CA ASP A 128 3.71 9.34 1.76
C ASP A 128 3.27 9.69 0.32
N GLN A 129 3.18 8.69 -0.56
CA GLN A 129 2.90 8.83 -1.99
C GLN A 129 1.52 8.26 -2.39
N ASN A 130 0.68 8.00 -1.38
CA ASN A 130 -0.58 7.29 -1.54
C ASN A 130 -1.53 7.96 -2.53
N ASP A 131 -1.65 9.30 -2.60
CA ASP A 131 -2.69 9.93 -3.41
C ASP A 131 -2.43 9.78 -4.92
N THR A 132 -1.23 10.08 -5.42
CA THR A 132 -0.92 9.94 -6.85
C THR A 132 -0.91 8.48 -7.29
N ASN A 133 -0.33 7.58 -6.49
CA ASN A 133 -0.35 6.16 -6.83
C ASN A 133 -1.76 5.58 -6.72
N LEU A 134 -2.60 6.10 -5.82
CA LEU A 134 -3.99 5.70 -5.71
C LEU A 134 -4.78 6.15 -6.94
N GLU A 135 -4.53 7.33 -7.48
CA GLU A 135 -5.13 7.76 -8.76
C GLU A 135 -4.68 6.89 -9.93
N VAL A 136 -3.41 6.44 -9.96
CA VAL A 136 -2.96 5.44 -10.93
C VAL A 136 -3.71 4.11 -10.70
N ALA A 137 -3.77 3.62 -9.46
CA ALA A 137 -4.47 2.39 -9.12
C ALA A 137 -5.97 2.47 -9.47
N LYS A 138 -6.62 3.63 -9.34
CA LYS A 138 -8.01 3.83 -9.78
C LYS A 138 -8.16 3.74 -11.30
N ARG A 139 -7.20 4.28 -12.07
CA ARG A 139 -7.25 4.27 -13.54
C ARG A 139 -6.92 2.90 -14.15
N GLU A 140 -6.00 2.15 -13.54
CA GLU A 140 -5.46 0.92 -14.12
C GLU A 140 -6.21 -0.36 -13.68
N ASN A 141 -7.08 -0.29 -12.66
CA ASN A 141 -7.78 -1.46 -12.13
C ASN A 141 -9.20 -1.62 -12.71
N ASP A 142 -9.35 -2.49 -13.73
CA ASP A 142 -10.68 -2.99 -14.15
C ASP A 142 -11.21 -4.16 -13.29
N VAL A 143 -10.34 -4.80 -12.49
CA VAL A 143 -10.67 -5.93 -11.61
C VAL A 143 -9.77 -5.87 -10.39
N ILE A 144 -10.34 -5.61 -9.20
CA ILE A 144 -9.57 -5.57 -7.96
C ILE A 144 -8.96 -6.97 -7.70
N PHE A 145 -7.63 -7.04 -7.55
CA PHE A 145 -6.90 -8.25 -7.10
C PHE A 145 -7.08 -8.44 -5.59
N LEU A 146 -8.32 -8.74 -5.21
CA LEU A 146 -8.67 -9.23 -3.90
C LEU A 146 -8.57 -10.76 -3.94
N ASP A 147 -8.12 -11.38 -2.85
CA ASP A 147 -8.27 -12.83 -2.70
C ASP A 147 -9.78 -13.18 -2.65
N GLU A 148 -10.16 -14.45 -2.83
CA GLU A 148 -11.59 -14.81 -2.90
C GLU A 148 -12.37 -14.36 -1.65
N LYS A 149 -11.71 -14.30 -0.50
CA LYS A 149 -12.28 -13.84 0.77
C LYS A 149 -12.52 -12.33 0.76
N ASP A 150 -11.56 -11.57 0.28
CA ASP A 150 -11.66 -10.12 0.13
C ASP A 150 -12.70 -9.77 -0.98
N LYS A 151 -12.77 -10.52 -2.08
CA LYS A 151 -13.78 -10.33 -3.15
C LYS A 151 -15.21 -10.50 -2.66
N GLN A 152 -15.44 -11.47 -1.77
CA GLN A 152 -16.74 -11.68 -1.12
C GLN A 152 -17.10 -10.55 -0.16
N THR A 153 -16.09 -9.87 0.42
CA THR A 153 -16.27 -8.80 1.40
C THR A 153 -16.61 -7.45 0.75
N PHE A 154 -16.05 -7.16 -0.44
CA PHE A 154 -16.12 -5.82 -1.04
C PHE A 154 -17.13 -5.65 -2.20
N GLY A 155 -17.82 -6.71 -2.64
CA GLY A 155 -18.90 -6.61 -3.64
C GLY A 155 -18.47 -6.06 -5.01
N SER A 156 -19.42 -5.89 -5.93
CA SER A 156 -19.17 -5.38 -7.29
C SER A 156 -18.57 -3.96 -7.28
N TYR A 157 -17.51 -3.77 -8.06
CA TYR A 157 -16.68 -2.55 -8.10
C TYR A 157 -17.44 -1.29 -8.53
N ASP A 158 -17.34 -0.24 -7.70
CA ASP A 158 -17.67 1.15 -8.03
C ASP A 158 -16.46 2.02 -7.64
N ALA A 159 -15.78 2.61 -8.63
CA ALA A 159 -14.57 3.41 -8.43
C ALA A 159 -14.76 4.64 -7.51
N SER A 160 -16.01 5.06 -7.29
CA SER A 160 -16.37 6.19 -6.43
C SER A 160 -16.75 5.79 -5.00
N SER A 161 -16.85 4.48 -4.71
CA SER A 161 -17.30 4.00 -3.40
C SER A 161 -16.19 4.02 -2.34
N PRO A 162 -16.53 4.31 -1.07
CA PRO A 162 -15.61 4.16 0.05
C PRO A 162 -14.98 2.76 0.17
N GLU A 163 -15.73 1.71 -0.19
CA GLU A 163 -15.30 0.31 -0.15
C GLU A 163 -14.20 0.03 -1.18
N SER A 164 -14.36 0.53 -2.41
CA SER A 164 -13.33 0.43 -3.45
C SER A 164 -12.06 1.19 -3.05
N LEU A 165 -12.20 2.35 -2.40
CA LEU A 165 -11.06 3.09 -1.88
C LEU A 165 -10.30 2.31 -0.80
N ILE A 166 -11.01 1.62 0.09
CA ILE A 166 -10.40 0.74 1.11
C ILE A 166 -9.68 -0.44 0.44
N ALA A 167 -10.34 -1.10 -0.50
CA ALA A 167 -9.77 -2.21 -1.25
C ALA A 167 -8.48 -1.81 -2.00
N LEU A 168 -8.48 -0.64 -2.65
CA LEU A 168 -7.31 -0.07 -3.31
C LEU A 168 -6.17 0.22 -2.32
N LYS A 169 -6.47 0.79 -1.16
CA LYS A 169 -5.45 1.05 -0.12
C LYS A 169 -4.89 -0.25 0.47
N LEU A 170 -5.71 -1.28 0.66
CA LEU A 170 -5.26 -2.61 1.08
C LEU A 170 -4.37 -3.26 0.01
N GLN A 171 -4.75 -3.15 -1.26
CA GLN A 171 -3.96 -3.62 -2.40
C GLN A 171 -2.60 -2.91 -2.45
N GLN A 172 -2.56 -1.57 -2.29
CA GLN A 172 -1.31 -0.81 -2.19
C GLN A 172 -0.43 -1.27 -1.02
N SER A 173 -1.03 -1.54 0.14
CA SER A 173 -0.30 -2.08 1.30
C SER A 173 0.30 -3.47 1.00
N LYS A 174 -0.48 -4.36 0.38
CA LYS A 174 0.00 -5.69 -0.08
C LYS A 174 1.13 -5.56 -1.11
N TYR A 175 1.06 -4.59 -2.02
CA TYR A 175 2.12 -4.30 -2.98
C TYR A 175 3.39 -3.76 -2.33
N LEU A 176 3.26 -2.90 -1.33
CA LEU A 176 4.39 -2.43 -0.54
C LEU A 176 5.08 -3.58 0.21
N GLU A 177 4.32 -4.44 0.91
CA GLU A 177 4.86 -5.62 1.60
C GLU A 177 5.61 -6.53 0.62
N SER A 178 5.01 -6.78 -0.56
CA SER A 178 5.60 -7.61 -1.61
C SER A 178 6.89 -7.00 -2.17
N SER A 179 6.91 -5.68 -2.35
CA SER A 179 8.09 -4.94 -2.83
C SER A 179 9.22 -4.95 -1.80
N LEU A 180 8.89 -4.77 -0.51
CA LEU A 180 9.85 -4.86 0.59
C LEU A 180 10.44 -6.27 0.72
N LEU A 181 9.62 -7.31 0.55
CA LEU A 181 10.08 -8.70 0.53
C LEU A 181 11.08 -8.93 -0.60
N LEU A 182 10.74 -8.54 -1.83
CA LEU A 182 11.65 -8.68 -2.96
C LEU A 182 12.94 -7.88 -2.76
N GLY A 183 12.84 -6.62 -2.32
CA GLY A 183 14.03 -5.80 -2.06
C GLY A 183 14.93 -6.39 -0.99
N GLY A 184 14.37 -6.97 0.07
CA GLY A 184 15.15 -7.68 1.10
C GLY A 184 15.87 -8.91 0.55
N LEU A 185 15.22 -9.68 -0.34
CA LEU A 185 15.84 -10.84 -1.00
C LEU A 185 16.98 -10.42 -1.93
N VAL A 186 16.81 -9.34 -2.70
CA VAL A 186 17.84 -8.78 -3.58
C VAL A 186 19.06 -8.36 -2.77
N GLU A 187 18.87 -7.51 -1.76
CA GLU A 187 19.97 -7.03 -0.91
C GLU A 187 20.64 -8.18 -0.13
N GLY A 188 19.86 -9.15 0.35
CA GLY A 188 20.39 -10.36 1.00
C GLY A 188 21.31 -11.16 0.08
N ASN A 189 20.90 -11.38 -1.18
CA ASN A 189 21.73 -12.08 -2.16
C ASN A 189 23.04 -11.32 -2.46
N PHE A 190 22.99 -10.00 -2.59
CA PHE A 190 24.20 -9.19 -2.78
C PHE A 190 25.19 -9.32 -1.61
N VAL A 191 24.70 -9.38 -0.38
CA VAL A 191 25.54 -9.56 0.83
C VAL A 191 26.07 -10.98 0.91
N ASP A 192 25.19 -11.98 0.85
CA ASP A 192 25.52 -13.35 1.18
C ASP A 192 26.31 -14.05 0.08
N LYS A 193 25.96 -13.79 -1.19
CA LYS A 193 26.60 -14.42 -2.34
C LYS A 193 27.74 -13.58 -2.89
N ASP A 194 27.46 -12.31 -3.21
CA ASP A 194 28.40 -11.47 -3.96
C ASP A 194 29.35 -10.67 -3.06
N LYS A 195 29.15 -10.76 -1.73
CA LYS A 195 29.93 -10.05 -0.69
C LYS A 195 29.96 -8.54 -0.86
N ARG A 196 28.90 -7.98 -1.44
CA ARG A 196 28.72 -6.54 -1.63
C ARG A 196 28.17 -5.91 -0.35
N PHE A 197 28.49 -4.64 -0.13
CA PHE A 197 27.95 -3.89 1.00
C PHE A 197 26.51 -3.43 0.68
N SER A 198 25.52 -4.00 1.36
CA SER A 198 24.15 -3.50 1.29
C SER A 198 23.96 -2.29 2.19
N ARG A 199 23.41 -1.23 1.62
CA ARG A 199 22.97 -0.04 2.35
C ARG A 199 21.51 -0.17 2.78
N GLY A 200 20.79 -1.17 2.27
CA GLY A 200 19.46 -1.56 2.71
C GLY A 200 18.35 -1.26 1.70
N VAL A 201 17.12 -1.49 2.16
CA VAL A 201 15.90 -1.23 1.40
C VAL A 201 15.27 0.07 1.91
N PHE A 202 15.04 1.02 1.01
CA PHE A 202 14.48 2.32 1.36
C PHE A 202 13.21 2.63 0.58
N GLN A 203 12.34 3.42 1.18
CA GLN A 203 11.19 3.97 0.48
C GLN A 203 11.58 5.30 -0.16
N LYS A 204 11.30 5.47 -1.46
CA LYS A 204 11.65 6.69 -2.22
C LYS A 204 10.52 7.10 -3.16
N ASN A 205 10.42 8.41 -3.38
CA ASN A 205 9.42 8.98 -4.29
C ASN A 205 9.91 9.03 -5.75
N LEU A 206 10.13 7.86 -6.35
CA LEU A 206 10.62 7.76 -7.73
C LEU A 206 9.45 7.57 -8.69
N HIS A 207 9.47 8.27 -9.84
CA HIS A 207 8.37 8.23 -10.82
C HIS A 207 8.05 6.79 -11.25
N VAL A 208 9.08 6.01 -11.58
CA VAL A 208 8.93 4.62 -12.02
C VAL A 208 8.34 3.70 -10.95
N LEU A 209 8.44 4.04 -9.66
CA LEU A 209 7.79 3.27 -8.59
C LEU A 209 6.38 3.81 -8.32
N ARG A 210 6.24 5.12 -8.22
CA ARG A 210 4.96 5.81 -7.91
C ARG A 210 3.89 5.57 -8.97
N MET A 211 4.26 5.38 -10.23
CA MET A 211 3.31 5.26 -11.35
C MET A 211 3.01 3.80 -11.73
N ASN A 212 3.48 2.81 -10.95
CA ASN A 212 3.17 1.40 -11.17
C ASN A 212 1.98 0.94 -10.31
N ALA A 213 1.12 0.12 -10.89
CA ALA A 213 -0.06 -0.47 -10.24
C ALA A 213 0.15 -1.93 -9.82
N MET A 214 1.40 -2.32 -9.53
CA MET A 214 1.81 -3.65 -9.09
C MET A 214 3.01 -3.55 -8.13
N PRO A 215 3.44 -4.64 -7.45
CA PRO A 215 4.69 -4.64 -6.68
C PRO A 215 5.85 -4.16 -7.56
N SER A 216 6.66 -3.23 -7.04
CA SER A 216 7.73 -2.61 -7.81
C SER A 216 8.97 -2.32 -6.96
N VAL A 217 10.14 -2.62 -7.52
CA VAL A 217 11.45 -2.30 -6.93
C VAL A 217 12.32 -1.57 -7.95
N LEU A 218 13.19 -0.69 -7.46
CA LEU A 218 14.31 -0.14 -8.22
C LEU A 218 15.61 -0.53 -7.50
N ILE A 219 16.52 -1.18 -8.21
CA ILE A 219 17.73 -1.75 -7.65
C ILE A 219 18.92 -0.92 -8.12
N GLU A 220 19.62 -0.30 -7.18
CA GLU A 220 20.90 0.36 -7.40
C GLU A 220 22.02 -0.65 -7.17
N THR A 221 22.63 -1.12 -8.26
CA THR A 221 23.56 -2.27 -8.20
C THR A 221 24.96 -1.90 -7.71
N GLY A 222 25.27 -0.63 -7.54
CA GLY A 222 26.57 -0.10 -7.12
C GLY A 222 26.79 1.32 -7.62
N PHE A 223 27.92 1.95 -7.24
CA PHE A 223 28.21 3.35 -7.59
C PHE A 223 29.14 3.49 -8.81
N ILE A 224 28.65 4.03 -9.94
CA ILE A 224 29.43 4.21 -11.19
C ILE A 224 30.62 5.16 -11.05
N ASN A 225 30.61 6.03 -10.05
CA ASN A 225 31.69 6.97 -9.82
C ASN A 225 32.69 6.51 -8.73
N HIS A 226 32.48 5.33 -8.15
CA HIS A 226 33.40 4.71 -7.21
C HIS A 226 34.33 3.73 -7.95
N ALA A 227 35.63 3.81 -7.71
CA ALA A 227 36.63 3.13 -8.55
C ALA A 227 36.42 1.60 -8.56
N GLU A 228 36.43 0.93 -7.41
CA GLU A 228 36.34 -0.54 -7.34
C GLU A 228 35.00 -1.07 -7.87
N GLU A 229 33.89 -0.45 -7.44
CA GLU A 229 32.53 -0.70 -7.90
C GLU A 229 32.40 -0.60 -9.42
N SER A 230 33.05 0.39 -10.05
CA SER A 230 32.97 0.58 -11.50
C SER A 230 33.64 -0.55 -12.28
N HIS A 231 34.77 -1.07 -11.79
CA HIS A 231 35.42 -2.22 -12.42
C HIS A 231 34.56 -3.47 -12.27
N TYR A 232 33.93 -3.63 -11.11
CA TYR A 232 32.98 -4.71 -10.88
C TYR A 232 31.78 -4.62 -11.82
N LEU A 233 31.11 -3.46 -11.90
CA LEU A 233 29.96 -3.19 -12.77
C LEU A 233 30.30 -3.30 -14.27
N ALA A 234 31.51 -2.96 -14.66
CA ALA A 234 31.98 -3.07 -16.04
C ALA A 234 32.36 -4.51 -16.42
N SER A 235 32.71 -5.36 -15.45
CA SER A 235 33.17 -6.73 -15.72
C SER A 235 32.02 -7.68 -16.03
N GLU A 236 32.25 -8.63 -16.94
CA GLU A 236 31.30 -9.71 -17.22
C GLU A 236 30.95 -10.51 -15.95
N LYS A 237 31.96 -10.82 -15.15
CA LYS A 237 31.80 -11.54 -13.88
C LYS A 237 30.86 -10.80 -12.92
N GLY A 238 31.07 -9.50 -12.70
CA GLY A 238 30.24 -8.72 -11.79
C GLY A 238 28.80 -8.59 -12.30
N GLN A 239 28.62 -8.40 -13.61
CA GLN A 239 27.29 -8.38 -14.22
C GLN A 239 26.58 -9.73 -14.15
N ASP A 240 27.31 -10.85 -14.29
CA ASP A 240 26.77 -12.20 -14.13
C ASP A 240 26.31 -12.44 -12.68
N GLU A 241 27.18 -12.14 -11.71
CA GLU A 241 26.89 -12.25 -10.27
C GLU A 241 25.65 -11.43 -9.88
N ILE A 242 25.62 -10.14 -10.25
CA ILE A 242 24.48 -9.25 -10.00
C ILE A 242 23.20 -9.82 -10.63
N SER A 243 23.27 -10.20 -11.91
CA SER A 243 22.08 -10.69 -12.62
C SER A 243 21.53 -11.99 -12.02
N GLU A 244 22.41 -12.87 -11.56
CA GLU A 244 22.01 -14.13 -10.93
C GLU A 244 21.43 -13.88 -9.52
N SER A 245 21.97 -12.93 -8.77
CA SER A 245 21.42 -12.49 -7.47
C SER A 245 20.00 -11.91 -7.60
N ILE A 246 19.77 -11.07 -8.62
CA ILE A 246 18.43 -10.53 -8.94
C ILE A 246 17.49 -11.67 -9.39
N TYR A 247 17.95 -12.55 -10.27
CA TYR A 247 17.17 -13.71 -10.73
C TYR A 247 16.75 -14.61 -9.55
N ASN A 248 17.68 -14.98 -8.68
CA ASN A 248 17.39 -15.83 -7.51
C ASN A 248 16.37 -15.17 -6.59
N ALA A 249 16.51 -13.87 -6.33
CA ALA A 249 15.54 -13.11 -5.53
C ALA A 249 14.13 -13.13 -6.16
N ILE A 250 14.01 -13.00 -7.49
CA ILE A 250 12.72 -13.10 -8.20
C ILE A 250 12.12 -14.51 -8.08
N ILE A 251 12.93 -15.55 -8.20
CA ILE A 251 12.48 -16.95 -8.04
C ILE A 251 11.99 -17.22 -6.61
N GLU A 252 12.73 -16.75 -5.61
CA GLU A 252 12.35 -16.90 -4.20
C GLU A 252 11.11 -16.08 -3.85
N TYR A 253 11.03 -14.85 -4.35
CA TYR A 253 9.84 -14.02 -4.25
C TYR A 253 8.61 -14.71 -4.84
N LYS A 254 8.71 -15.21 -6.08
CA LYS A 254 7.61 -15.96 -6.71
C LYS A 254 7.21 -17.17 -5.87
N LYS A 255 8.16 -17.95 -5.36
CA LYS A 255 7.86 -19.08 -4.46
C LYS A 255 7.15 -18.64 -3.18
N ALA A 256 7.56 -17.51 -2.59
CA ALA A 256 6.93 -16.98 -1.38
C ALA A 256 5.50 -16.50 -1.65
N VAL A 257 5.29 -15.81 -2.77
CA VAL A 257 3.95 -15.39 -3.23
C VAL A 257 3.10 -16.61 -3.56
N ASP A 258 3.62 -17.56 -4.34
CA ASP A 258 2.92 -18.81 -4.67
C ASP A 258 2.60 -19.66 -3.43
N ARG A 259 3.44 -19.66 -2.39
CA ARG A 259 3.10 -20.33 -1.11
C ARG A 259 1.99 -19.60 -0.37
N LYS A 260 1.96 -18.27 -0.44
CA LYS A 260 0.89 -17.43 0.13
C LYS A 260 -0.40 -17.52 -0.71
N SER A 261 -0.31 -17.76 -2.01
CA SER A 261 -1.43 -17.74 -2.98
C SER A 261 -1.90 -19.12 -3.46
N GLY A 262 -1.08 -20.17 -3.29
CA GLY A 262 -1.26 -21.53 -3.82
C GLY A 262 -1.47 -22.60 -2.74
N GLY A 263 -1.71 -22.20 -1.50
CA GLY A 263 -2.39 -23.04 -0.54
C GLY A 263 -3.89 -22.81 -0.61
N ALA A 264 -4.65 -23.78 -1.11
CA ALA A 264 -5.73 -24.25 -0.25
C ALA A 264 -5.07 -24.46 1.11
N TYR A 265 -5.54 -23.79 2.16
CA TYR A 265 -5.08 -23.92 3.53
C TYR A 265 -4.63 -25.37 3.78
N ALA A 266 -3.32 -25.64 3.68
CA ALA A 266 -2.74 -26.87 4.15
C ALA A 266 -2.60 -26.66 5.66
N THR A 267 -3.75 -26.77 6.30
CA THR A 267 -3.94 -27.09 7.69
C THR A 267 -2.86 -28.09 8.06
N THR A 268 -1.84 -27.64 8.79
CA THR A 268 -1.27 -28.49 9.84
C THR A 268 -2.47 -29.08 10.54
N THR A 269 -2.59 -30.40 10.57
CA THR A 269 -3.67 -31.17 11.19
C THR A 269 -3.87 -30.74 12.65
N LYS A 270 -4.54 -29.61 12.84
CA LYS A 270 -5.35 -29.31 13.98
C LYS A 270 -6.67 -29.98 13.65
N LYS A 271 -7.05 -30.89 14.56
CA LYS A 271 -8.39 -31.40 14.77
C LYS A 271 -9.41 -30.42 14.18
N ILE A 272 -10.23 -30.88 13.24
CA ILE A 272 -11.28 -30.08 12.59
C ILE A 272 -12.13 -29.47 13.71
N GLU A 273 -11.89 -28.20 13.98
CA GLU A 273 -12.79 -27.36 14.73
C GLU A 273 -13.85 -26.93 13.71
N PRO A 274 -15.14 -27.06 14.03
CA PRO A 274 -16.22 -26.85 13.07
C PRO A 274 -16.07 -25.49 12.37
N GLU A 275 -16.39 -25.45 11.07
CA GLU A 275 -16.40 -24.24 10.24
C GLU A 275 -16.94 -23.07 11.07
N LYS A 276 -16.06 -22.10 11.35
CA LYS A 276 -16.52 -20.86 11.97
C LYS A 276 -17.47 -20.22 10.95
N PRO A 277 -18.71 -19.89 11.36
CA PRO A 277 -19.68 -19.26 10.48
C PRO A 277 -19.06 -18.06 9.77
N ALA A 278 -19.47 -17.82 8.51
CA ALA A 278 -19.15 -16.60 7.79
C ALA A 278 -19.35 -15.40 8.73
N GLU A 279 -18.33 -14.53 8.81
CA GLU A 279 -18.36 -13.43 9.77
C GLU A 279 -19.53 -12.51 9.44
N VAL A 280 -20.52 -12.48 10.32
CA VAL A 280 -21.69 -11.63 10.17
C VAL A 280 -21.35 -10.25 10.73
N ALA A 281 -21.69 -9.21 9.97
CA ALA A 281 -21.63 -7.84 10.45
C ALA A 281 -22.34 -7.74 11.81
N LEU A 282 -21.62 -7.21 12.79
CA LEU A 282 -22.15 -6.99 14.12
C LEU A 282 -23.18 -5.87 14.08
N LYS A 283 -24.15 -5.94 14.99
CA LYS A 283 -25.19 -4.90 15.13
C LYS A 283 -24.61 -3.51 15.45
N ASN A 284 -23.42 -3.48 16.04
CA ASN A 284 -22.75 -2.25 16.44
C ASN A 284 -21.59 -1.98 15.47
N ASP A 285 -21.40 -0.70 15.15
CA ASP A 285 -20.13 -0.19 14.66
C ASP A 285 -19.14 -0.13 15.83
N PHE A 286 -17.87 -0.33 15.54
CA PHE A 286 -16.78 -0.22 16.49
C PHE A 286 -15.82 0.86 16.03
N ARG A 287 -15.41 1.68 16.98
CA ARG A 287 -14.34 2.65 16.81
C ARG A 287 -13.30 2.45 17.90
N ILE A 288 -12.03 2.63 17.59
CA ILE A 288 -10.96 2.37 18.54
C ILE A 288 -10.67 3.63 19.33
N LEU A 289 -10.98 3.63 20.63
CA LEU A 289 -10.59 4.73 21.50
C LEU A 289 -9.08 4.69 21.69
N LEU A 290 -8.39 5.70 21.16
CA LEU A 290 -6.93 5.84 21.24
C LEU A 290 -6.52 6.39 22.61
N MET A 291 -7.15 7.48 23.02
CA MET A 291 -6.89 8.19 24.27
C MET A 291 -8.02 9.16 24.62
N SER A 292 -7.97 9.70 25.84
CA SER A 292 -8.78 10.82 26.30
C SER A 292 -7.87 11.93 26.83
N ALA A 293 -8.20 13.19 26.57
CA ALA A 293 -7.42 14.33 27.03
C ALA A 293 -8.31 15.50 27.49
N PRO A 294 -7.90 16.29 28.48
CA PRO A 294 -8.67 17.45 28.97
C PRO A 294 -8.63 18.62 27.99
N THR A 295 -7.61 18.67 27.13
CA THR A 295 -7.43 19.69 26.10
C THR A 295 -7.54 19.06 24.70
N LYS A 296 -8.02 19.86 23.75
CA LYS A 296 -8.10 19.43 22.35
C LYS A 296 -6.70 19.45 21.74
N TYR A 297 -6.33 18.36 21.08
CA TYR A 297 -5.18 18.28 20.19
C TYR A 297 -5.57 18.85 18.82
N ASN A 298 -4.64 19.57 18.19
CA ASN A 298 -4.87 20.13 16.86
C ASN A 298 -4.63 19.08 15.77
N ASP A 299 -5.18 19.35 14.59
CA ASP A 299 -4.93 18.53 13.41
C ASP A 299 -3.41 18.53 13.11
N GLY A 300 -2.81 17.35 13.05
CA GLY A 300 -1.37 17.17 12.82
C GLY A 300 -0.49 17.17 14.07
N ASP A 301 -1.08 17.19 15.27
CA ASP A 301 -0.33 17.07 16.52
C ASP A 301 0.57 15.81 16.52
N PRO A 302 1.85 15.90 16.93
CA PRO A 302 2.74 14.75 17.03
C PRO A 302 2.16 13.57 17.83
N ALA A 303 1.33 13.84 18.84
CA ALA A 303 0.67 12.81 19.65
C ALA A 303 -0.39 12.00 18.87
N LEU A 304 -0.82 12.48 17.70
CA LEU A 304 -1.78 11.84 16.81
C LEU A 304 -1.15 11.29 15.53
N LYS A 305 0.19 11.31 15.40
CA LYS A 305 0.89 10.82 14.20
C LYS A 305 0.76 9.30 14.04
N GLY A 306 0.83 8.85 12.79
CA GLY A 306 0.84 7.42 12.42
C GLY A 306 -0.55 6.82 12.16
N LEU A 307 -1.63 7.56 12.40
CA LEU A 307 -2.99 7.15 12.07
C LEU A 307 -3.74 8.28 11.36
N ASN A 308 -4.54 7.93 10.37
CA ASN A 308 -5.48 8.83 9.70
C ASN A 308 -6.92 8.52 10.15
N TYR A 309 -7.87 9.42 9.92
CA TYR A 309 -9.29 9.25 10.28
C TYR A 309 -9.55 9.17 11.80
N ILE A 310 -9.01 10.15 12.53
CA ILE A 310 -9.26 10.31 13.96
C ILE A 310 -10.46 11.23 14.16
N LEU A 311 -11.49 10.74 14.83
CA LEU A 311 -12.67 11.52 15.21
C LEU A 311 -12.57 11.92 16.69
N PRO A 312 -12.33 13.20 17.00
CA PRO A 312 -12.46 13.71 18.36
C PRO A 312 -13.93 13.91 18.74
N ILE A 313 -14.34 13.35 19.87
CA ILE A 313 -15.66 13.59 20.49
C ILE A 313 -15.44 14.14 21.90
N LYS A 314 -16.04 15.30 22.19
CA LYS A 314 -16.03 15.90 23.52
C LYS A 314 -17.17 15.34 24.36
N GLU A 315 -16.86 14.75 25.50
CA GLU A 315 -17.83 14.16 26.44
C GLU A 315 -17.33 14.30 27.87
N ASN A 316 -18.17 14.78 28.79
CA ASN A 316 -17.81 14.97 30.22
C ASN A 316 -16.54 15.81 30.43
N GLY A 317 -16.37 16.87 29.63
CA GLY A 317 -15.20 17.76 29.69
C GLY A 317 -13.90 17.15 29.15
N GLN A 318 -13.94 15.97 28.55
CA GLN A 318 -12.77 15.29 27.97
C GLN A 318 -12.95 15.13 26.46
N TYR A 319 -11.86 15.24 25.71
CA TYR A 319 -11.79 14.92 24.29
C TYR A 319 -11.36 13.47 24.13
N LYS A 320 -12.25 12.65 23.58
CA LYS A 320 -12.00 11.24 23.26
C LYS A 320 -11.66 11.11 21.79
N TYR A 321 -10.54 10.48 21.48
CA TYR A 321 -10.04 10.33 20.11
C TYR A 321 -10.30 8.92 19.60
N TYR A 322 -11.15 8.81 18.59
CA TYR A 322 -11.56 7.52 18.03
C TYR A 322 -10.94 7.30 16.65
N TYR A 323 -10.31 6.15 16.45
CA TYR A 323 -9.72 5.72 15.18
C TYR A 323 -10.60 4.67 14.50
N GLY A 324 -10.86 4.90 13.21
CA GLY A 324 -11.57 3.97 12.34
C GLY A 324 -13.04 3.77 12.72
N VAL A 325 -13.76 3.10 11.83
CA VAL A 325 -15.13 2.64 12.04
C VAL A 325 -15.34 1.32 11.31
N THR A 326 -15.96 0.33 11.96
CA THR A 326 -16.26 -0.96 11.34
C THR A 326 -17.30 -1.74 12.15
N ASN A 327 -18.21 -2.44 11.48
CA ASN A 327 -19.14 -3.38 12.13
C ASN A 327 -18.63 -4.83 12.07
N MET A 328 -17.42 -5.09 11.58
CA MET A 328 -16.83 -6.43 11.51
C MET A 328 -15.92 -6.67 12.72
N SER A 329 -16.03 -7.83 13.38
CA SER A 329 -15.19 -8.17 14.53
C SER A 329 -13.71 -8.27 14.15
N SER A 330 -13.39 -8.83 12.99
CA SER A 330 -12.05 -9.01 12.48
C SER A 330 -11.38 -7.67 12.20
N VAL A 331 -12.08 -6.75 11.53
CA VAL A 331 -11.58 -5.40 11.24
C VAL A 331 -11.44 -4.59 12.53
N LYS A 332 -12.34 -4.77 13.51
CA LYS A 332 -12.20 -4.19 14.84
C LYS A 332 -10.90 -4.65 15.50
N ASP A 333 -10.59 -5.95 15.47
CA ASP A 333 -9.38 -6.50 16.07
C ASP A 333 -8.10 -6.02 15.35
N ILE A 334 -8.14 -5.88 14.01
CA ILE A 334 -7.07 -5.28 13.21
C ILE A 334 -6.86 -3.82 13.59
N ASN A 335 -7.93 -3.02 13.69
CA ASN A 335 -7.83 -1.61 14.04
C ASN A 335 -7.25 -1.41 15.46
N ILE A 336 -7.58 -2.29 16.42
CA ILE A 336 -6.94 -2.30 17.75
C ILE A 336 -5.43 -2.53 17.60
N LYS A 337 -5.03 -3.53 16.81
CA LYS A 337 -3.61 -3.84 16.59
C LYS A 337 -2.89 -2.65 15.93
N THR A 338 -3.44 -2.08 14.87
CA THR A 338 -2.90 -0.90 14.19
C THR A 338 -2.72 0.27 15.13
N ALA A 339 -3.71 0.55 15.99
CA ALA A 339 -3.61 1.60 16.99
C ALA A 339 -2.46 1.35 17.99
N LYS A 340 -2.32 0.12 18.47
CA LYS A 340 -1.25 -0.27 19.40
C LYS A 340 0.14 -0.18 18.76
N ASP A 341 0.27 -0.63 17.52
CA ASP A 341 1.50 -0.58 16.73
C ASP A 341 1.91 0.89 16.45
N ALA A 342 0.93 1.80 16.30
CA ALA A 342 1.16 3.24 16.19
C ALA A 342 1.51 3.94 17.53
N GLY A 343 1.60 3.19 18.64
CA GLY A 343 2.01 3.70 19.95
C GLY A 343 0.89 3.87 20.96
N PHE A 344 -0.38 3.70 20.58
CA PHE A 344 -1.53 3.76 21.49
C PHE A 344 -1.73 2.43 22.21
N ARG A 345 -0.80 2.08 23.11
CA ARG A 345 -0.74 0.76 23.78
C ARG A 345 -2.02 0.37 24.52
N ASN A 346 -2.75 1.37 25.03
CA ASN A 346 -3.99 1.20 25.78
C ASN A 346 -5.24 1.31 24.90
N ALA A 347 -5.10 1.34 23.57
CA ALA A 347 -6.23 1.46 22.66
C ALA A 347 -7.17 0.26 22.75
N PHE A 348 -8.48 0.53 22.74
CA PHE A 348 -9.52 -0.50 22.81
C PHE A 348 -10.76 -0.14 21.99
N ALA A 349 -11.53 -1.14 21.57
CA ALA A 349 -12.74 -0.92 20.78
C ALA A 349 -13.92 -0.46 21.65
N VAL A 350 -14.66 0.52 21.14
CA VAL A 350 -15.91 1.02 21.70
C VAL A 350 -17.02 0.81 20.66
N GLY A 351 -18.12 0.19 21.10
CA GLY A 351 -19.29 -0.05 20.26
C GLY A 351 -20.21 1.17 20.18
N PHE A 352 -20.75 1.43 19.00
CA PHE A 352 -21.72 2.45 18.68
C PHE A 352 -22.84 1.78 17.88
N MET A 353 -24.09 1.92 18.30
CA MET A 353 -25.19 1.43 17.47
C MET A 353 -25.45 2.45 16.35
N PRO A 354 -25.51 2.01 15.08
CA PRO A 354 -25.87 2.88 13.95
C PRO A 354 -27.22 3.55 14.19
N ASN A 355 -27.33 4.84 13.85
CA ASN A 355 -28.54 5.64 14.01
C ASN A 355 -29.14 5.65 15.43
N GLN A 356 -28.37 5.25 16.46
CA GLN A 356 -28.85 5.27 17.83
C GLN A 356 -29.01 6.71 18.31
N LYS A 357 -30.24 7.05 18.69
CA LYS A 357 -30.52 8.29 19.40
C LYS A 357 -29.99 8.21 20.83
N LEU A 358 -29.40 9.29 21.31
CA LEU A 358 -29.04 9.41 22.72
C LEU A 358 -30.29 9.27 23.60
N SER A 359 -30.21 8.42 24.63
CA SER A 359 -31.30 8.22 25.59
C SER A 359 -31.55 9.46 26.44
N MET A 360 -30.48 10.18 26.79
CA MET A 360 -30.53 11.48 27.42
C MET A 360 -29.49 12.39 26.77
N GLY A 361 -29.90 13.59 26.40
CA GLY A 361 -29.02 14.58 25.77
C GLY A 361 -29.14 14.67 24.26
N TYR A 362 -28.13 15.28 23.65
CA TYR A 362 -27.97 15.49 22.20
C TYR A 362 -26.49 15.72 21.87
N TYR A 363 -26.14 15.58 20.61
CA TYR A 363 -24.88 16.05 20.03
C TYR A 363 -25.04 17.48 19.54
N THR A 364 -24.00 18.29 19.73
CA THR A 364 -23.84 19.61 19.12
C THR A 364 -22.43 19.71 18.54
N ILE A 365 -22.19 20.65 17.63
CA ILE A 365 -20.86 20.87 17.06
C ILE A 365 -20.26 22.13 17.68
N GLU A 366 -19.19 21.98 18.46
CA GLU A 366 -18.37 23.11 18.91
C GLU A 366 -17.63 23.67 17.69
N VAL A 367 -17.96 24.91 17.30
CA VAL A 367 -17.40 25.56 16.12
C VAL A 367 -16.32 26.58 16.47
N TYR A 368 -16.31 27.09 17.70
CA TYR A 368 -15.28 28.01 18.17
C TYR A 368 -15.21 28.06 19.69
N VAL A 369 -13.99 28.14 20.24
CA VAL A 369 -13.69 28.33 21.65
C VAL A 369 -12.64 29.42 21.80
N GLY A 370 -12.91 30.44 22.61
CA GLY A 370 -11.94 31.50 22.86
C GLY A 370 -12.58 32.79 23.34
N GLU A 371 -12.06 33.93 22.87
CA GLU A 371 -12.64 35.23 23.15
C GLU A 371 -14.02 35.42 22.50
N LYS A 372 -14.78 36.41 22.96
CA LYS A 372 -16.07 36.73 22.36
C LYS A 372 -15.89 37.10 20.89
N LEU A 373 -16.50 36.34 19.99
CA LEU A 373 -16.53 36.66 18.56
C LEU A 373 -17.20 38.02 18.33
N ASN A 374 -16.60 38.83 17.45
CA ASN A 374 -17.19 40.07 16.98
C ASN A 374 -18.38 39.78 16.03
N GLY A 375 -19.30 40.74 15.88
CA GLY A 375 -20.49 40.58 15.02
C GLY A 375 -20.18 40.31 13.55
N ASN A 376 -18.98 40.66 13.09
CA ASN A 376 -18.52 40.47 11.71
C ASN A 376 -17.74 39.16 11.52
N SER A 377 -17.70 38.28 12.53
CA SER A 377 -16.96 37.03 12.46
C SER A 377 -17.55 36.14 11.37
N PHE A 378 -16.68 35.52 10.57
CA PHE A 378 -17.06 34.58 9.52
C PHE A 378 -18.03 33.51 10.05
N ILE A 379 -17.81 33.01 11.27
CA ILE A 379 -18.65 31.99 11.90
C ILE A 379 -20.06 32.53 12.18
N LEU A 380 -20.17 33.74 12.72
CA LEU A 380 -21.48 34.37 13.02
C LEU A 380 -22.23 34.79 11.76
N GLN A 381 -21.53 35.12 10.67
CA GLN A 381 -22.12 35.46 9.38
C GLN A 381 -22.58 34.22 8.62
N THR A 382 -21.88 33.08 8.80
CA THR A 382 -22.16 31.83 8.08
C THR A 382 -23.23 30.99 8.75
N LEU A 383 -23.20 30.89 10.09
CA LEU A 383 -24.12 30.05 10.85
C LEU A 383 -25.16 30.89 11.57
N LYS A 384 -26.42 30.68 11.21
CA LYS A 384 -27.57 31.17 11.98
C LYS A 384 -27.80 30.24 13.18
N ASP A 385 -28.39 30.74 14.27
CA ASP A 385 -28.79 29.94 15.44
C ASP A 385 -27.64 29.27 16.21
N LEU A 386 -26.51 29.96 16.35
CA LEU A 386 -25.43 29.55 17.25
C LEU A 386 -25.83 29.70 18.72
N GLU A 387 -25.61 28.65 19.50
CA GLU A 387 -25.64 28.73 20.95
C GLU A 387 -24.29 29.26 21.45
N ARG A 388 -24.34 30.17 22.43
CA ARG A 388 -23.14 30.76 23.03
C ARG A 388 -23.19 30.59 24.55
N ASN A 389 -22.20 29.91 25.09
CA ASN A 389 -22.00 29.79 26.53
C ASN A 389 -20.69 30.48 26.96
N LYS A 390 -20.62 30.96 28.21
CA LYS A 390 -19.42 31.52 28.82
C LYS A 390 -19.10 30.74 30.09
N ASP A 391 -17.93 30.13 30.14
CA ASP A 391 -17.43 29.41 31.30
C ASP A 391 -15.99 29.82 31.61
N SER A 392 -15.69 30.10 32.89
CA SER A 392 -14.40 30.60 33.36
C SER A 392 -13.75 31.71 32.50
N GLY A 393 -14.55 32.59 31.89
CA GLY A 393 -14.06 33.68 31.04
C GLY A 393 -13.92 33.34 29.54
N VAL A 394 -14.02 32.07 29.17
CA VAL A 394 -13.93 31.57 27.79
C VAL A 394 -15.32 31.43 27.18
N PHE A 395 -15.48 31.86 25.93
CA PHE A 395 -16.71 31.71 25.17
C PHE A 395 -16.67 30.44 24.32
N TYR A 396 -17.75 29.67 24.39
CA TYR A 396 -17.98 28.45 23.61
C TYR A 396 -19.14 28.72 22.65
N TYR A 397 -18.90 28.50 21.36
CA TYR A 397 -19.91 28.61 20.32
C TYR A 397 -20.21 27.23 19.76
N THR A 398 -21.47 26.81 19.88
CA THR A 398 -21.93 25.49 19.47
C THR A 398 -23.06 25.60 18.46
N TYR A 399 -23.10 24.68 17.51
CA TYR A 399 -24.05 24.67 16.41
C TYR A 399 -24.73 23.32 16.27
N GLY A 400 -26.04 23.37 15.99
CA GLY A 400 -26.83 22.18 15.76
C GLY A 400 -27.21 21.45 17.05
N LYS A 401 -28.34 20.76 16.96
CA LYS A 401 -28.89 19.94 18.04
C LYS A 401 -29.37 18.63 17.43
N ILE A 402 -28.51 17.63 17.52
CA ILE A 402 -28.64 16.38 16.76
C ILE A 402 -28.69 15.21 17.72
N TYR A 403 -29.44 14.16 17.38
CA TYR A 403 -29.72 13.08 18.32
C TYR A 403 -28.91 11.82 18.06
N THR A 404 -28.31 11.66 16.87
CA THR A 404 -27.45 10.52 16.52
C THR A 404 -26.02 10.98 16.26
N LEU A 405 -25.06 10.07 16.42
CA LEU A 405 -23.65 10.36 16.14
C LEU A 405 -23.38 10.47 14.64
N GLU A 406 -24.14 9.74 13.82
CA GLU A 406 -23.98 9.72 12.37
C GLU A 406 -24.37 11.05 11.75
N ASP A 407 -25.52 11.60 12.16
CA ASP A 407 -25.97 12.92 11.77
C ASP A 407 -25.00 14.02 12.26
N ALA A 408 -24.37 13.84 13.43
CA ALA A 408 -23.36 14.77 13.95
C ALA A 408 -22.07 14.75 13.11
N VAL A 409 -21.61 13.57 12.68
CA VAL A 409 -20.47 13.46 11.76
C VAL A 409 -20.80 14.08 10.41
N ASN A 410 -22.02 13.89 9.90
CA ASN A 410 -22.45 14.49 8.63
C ASN A 410 -22.53 16.01 8.72
N LEU A 411 -23.11 16.57 9.79
CA LEU A 411 -23.12 18.02 10.01
C LEU A 411 -21.70 18.58 10.13
N GLN A 412 -20.81 17.88 10.83
CA GLN A 412 -19.42 18.31 10.97
C GLN A 412 -18.74 18.46 9.59
N LYS A 413 -18.89 17.46 8.71
CA LYS A 413 -18.37 17.51 7.33
C LYS A 413 -18.99 18.63 6.51
N GLU A 414 -20.29 18.90 6.69
CA GLU A 414 -20.95 20.02 6.01
C GLU A 414 -20.32 21.37 6.43
N LEU A 415 -20.05 21.56 7.72
CA LEU A 415 -19.41 22.77 8.24
C LEU A 415 -17.98 22.94 7.72
N GLU A 416 -17.21 21.84 7.66
CA GLU A 416 -15.87 21.84 7.08
C GLU A 416 -15.89 22.24 5.60
N SER A 417 -16.89 21.78 4.84
CA SER A 417 -17.08 22.17 3.43
C SER A 417 -17.39 23.67 3.26
N LYS A 418 -17.99 24.30 4.28
CA LYS A 418 -18.24 25.74 4.38
C LYS A 418 -17.03 26.53 4.91
N GLY A 419 -15.88 25.89 5.10
CA GLY A 419 -14.66 26.55 5.59
C GLY A 419 -14.58 26.70 7.12
N ILE A 420 -15.54 26.16 7.86
CA ILE A 420 -15.53 26.15 9.34
C ILE A 420 -14.76 24.91 9.78
N LYS A 421 -13.46 25.08 10.02
CA LYS A 421 -12.51 24.02 10.39
C LYS A 421 -12.34 23.93 11.91
N ASN A 422 -11.58 22.93 12.37
CA ASN A 422 -11.29 22.70 13.79
C ASN A 422 -12.54 22.52 14.67
N THR A 423 -13.65 22.06 14.09
CA THR A 423 -14.88 21.76 14.82
C THR A 423 -14.71 20.52 15.71
N VAL A 424 -15.59 20.34 16.70
CA VAL A 424 -15.63 19.13 17.54
C VAL A 424 -17.07 18.70 17.76
N ILE A 425 -17.35 17.41 17.58
CA ILE A 425 -18.63 16.83 18.02
C ILE A 425 -18.63 16.78 19.54
N GLN A 426 -19.56 17.47 20.17
CA GLN A 426 -19.75 17.47 21.61
C GLN A 426 -21.04 16.73 21.97
N LYS A 427 -20.93 15.79 22.91
CA LYS A 427 -22.08 15.14 23.53
C LYS A 427 -22.51 15.92 24.77
N VAL A 428 -23.74 16.43 24.74
CA VAL A 428 -24.36 17.21 25.80
C VAL A 428 -25.39 16.34 26.50
N TYR A 429 -25.22 16.13 27.80
CA TYR A 429 -26.20 15.43 28.63
C TYR A 429 -27.27 16.40 29.11
N LYS A 430 -28.52 15.91 29.21
CA LYS A 430 -29.63 16.65 29.81
C LYS A 430 -29.69 16.39 31.31
#